data_AF-A0A2A9M2X8-F1
#
_entry.id   AF-A0A2A9M2X8-F1
#
_cell.length_a   1.000
_cell.length_b   1.000
_cell.length_c   1.000
_cell.angle_alpha   90.00
_cell.angle_beta   90.00
_cell.angle_gamma   90.00
#
_symmetry.space_group_name_H-M   'P 1'
#
loop_
_entity.id
_entity.type
_entity.pdbx_description
1 polymer ?
#
loop_
_entity_poly.entity_id
_entity_poly.type
_entity_poly.pdbx_seq_one_letter_code
_entity_poly.pdbx_strand_id
1 'polypeptide(L)'
;MFLMPALYGGYGIDSALKVAFYPHMLMTDAKCLSYLIGLIFLQTAFGLIELSHPDNSIPVNRFVTPLHIVPEWYFLAYYAVLKVIPSKTGGLLVFMLSTCQ
;
A
#
# COMPACT_ATOMS: atom_id res chain seq x y z
N MET A 1 13.72 16.34 8.24
CA MET A 1 12.71 15.28 8.15
C MET A 1 13.39 13.91 8.30
N PHE A 2 14.13 13.75 9.39
CA PHE A 2 14.81 12.53 9.84
C PHE A 2 14.40 12.35 11.31
N LEU A 3 13.10 12.48 11.56
CA LEU A 3 12.51 12.34 12.89
C LEU A 3 11.99 10.92 12.94
N MET A 4 12.82 10.01 13.45
CA MET A 4 12.42 8.64 13.68
C MET A 4 11.33 8.61 14.75
N PRO A 5 10.12 8.07 14.45
CA PRO A 5 9.14 7.73 15.45
C PRO A 5 9.55 6.43 16.14
N ALA A 6 10.67 6.46 16.86
CA ALA A 6 11.13 5.33 17.68
C ALA A 6 11.53 5.76 19.10
N LEU A 7 11.26 7.01 19.47
CA LEU A 7 11.52 7.55 20.81
C LEU A 7 10.26 7.63 21.69
N TYR A 8 9.09 7.52 21.07
CA TYR A 8 7.85 7.24 21.75
C TYR A 8 7.72 5.72 21.84
N GLY A 9 7.81 5.14 23.04
CA GLY A 9 7.18 3.85 23.28
C GLY A 9 5.77 3.91 22.70
N GLY A 10 5.24 2.80 22.17
CA GLY A 10 4.00 2.75 21.35
C GLY A 10 2.73 3.39 21.94
N TYR A 11 2.84 3.99 23.12
CA TYR A 11 1.86 4.78 23.87
C TYR A 11 1.95 6.30 23.63
N GLY A 12 2.88 6.81 22.81
CA GLY A 12 2.93 8.25 22.51
C GLY A 12 3.32 9.15 23.70
N ILE A 13 4.00 8.57 24.70
CA ILE A 13 4.68 9.29 25.80
C ILE A 13 6.21 9.26 25.68
N ASP A 14 6.87 10.35 26.08
CA ASP A 14 8.33 10.45 26.06
C ASP A 14 8.93 9.37 26.97
N SER A 15 9.67 8.45 26.36
CA SER A 15 10.25 7.33 27.10
C SER A 15 11.56 7.77 27.76
N ALA A 16 11.68 7.55 29.08
CA ALA A 16 12.91 7.84 29.82
C ALA A 16 14.13 6.99 29.35
N LEU A 17 13.86 5.89 28.63
CA LEU A 17 14.86 5.01 28.04
C LEU A 17 15.08 5.38 26.56
N LYS A 18 16.09 6.21 26.29
CA LYS A 18 16.52 6.53 24.91
C LYS A 18 17.57 5.51 24.47
N VAL A 19 17.28 4.77 23.40
CA VAL A 19 18.23 3.82 22.79
C VAL A 19 19.06 4.53 21.72
N ALA A 20 20.35 4.20 21.62
CA ALA A 20 21.24 4.75 20.60
C ALA A 20 20.84 4.27 19.19
N PHE A 21 20.89 5.19 18.21
CA PHE A 21 20.59 4.89 16.80
C PHE A 21 21.50 3.78 16.26
N TYR A 22 22.81 3.90 16.51
CA TYR A 22 23.80 2.88 16.20
C TYR A 22 24.21 2.12 17.48
N PRO A 23 24.30 0.78 17.44
CA PRO A 23 23.99 -0.11 16.31
C PRO A 23 22.52 -0.55 16.25
N HIS A 24 21.73 -0.29 17.29
CA HIS A 24 20.46 -0.99 17.55
C HIS A 24 19.37 -0.73 16.50
N MET A 25 19.07 0.54 16.17
CA MET A 25 18.03 0.86 15.20
C MET A 25 18.43 0.42 13.80
N LEU A 26 19.69 0.68 13.42
CA LEU A 26 20.22 0.28 12.12
C LEU A 26 20.13 -1.24 11.90
N MET A 27 20.50 -2.05 12.90
CA MET A 27 20.38 -3.50 12.82
C MET A 27 18.91 -3.98 12.76
N THR A 28 17.99 -3.26 13.41
CA THR A 28 16.57 -3.61 13.38
C THR A 28 15.94 -3.30 12.03
N ASP A 29 16.27 -2.16 11.44
CA ASP A 29 15.81 -1.77 10.11
C ASP A 29 16.40 -2.70 9.03
N ALA A 30 17.68 -3.07 9.15
CA ALA A 30 18.31 -4.02 8.23
C ALA A 30 17.64 -5.42 8.26
N LYS A 31 17.24 -5.90 9.45
CA LYS A 31 16.45 -7.14 9.58
C LYS A 31 15.06 -6.99 8.95
N CYS A 32 14.39 -5.86 9.18
CA CYS A 32 13.09 -5.60 8.57
C CYS A 32 13.18 -5.61 7.03
N LEU A 33 14.21 -4.96 6.49
CA LEU A 33 14.48 -4.94 5.05
C LEU A 33 14.76 -6.36 4.50
N SER A 34 15.54 -7.18 5.20
CA SER A 34 15.83 -8.54 4.74
C SER A 34 14.57 -9.42 4.68
N TYR A 35 13.66 -9.28 5.65
CA TYR A 35 12.35 -9.94 5.60
C TYR A 35 11.49 -9.45 4.42
N LEU A 36 11.44 -8.14 4.17
CA LEU A 36 10.68 -7.58 3.05
C LEU A 36 11.20 -8.10 1.69
N ILE A 37 12.52 -8.12 1.50
CA ILE A 37 13.14 -8.69 0.29
C ILE A 37 12.81 -10.19 0.18
N GLY A 38 12.87 -10.93 1.29
CA GLY A 38 12.50 -12.34 1.32
C GLY A 38 11.05 -12.59 0.89
N LEU A 39 10.11 -11.78 1.36
CA LEU A 39 8.69 -11.87 0.97
C LEU A 39 8.47 -11.55 -0.51
N ILE A 40 9.11 -10.50 -1.03
CA ILE A 40 9.02 -10.15 -2.45
C ILE A 40 9.60 -11.27 -3.31
N PHE A 41 10.79 -11.78 -2.96
CA PHE A 41 11.41 -12.87 -3.70
C PHE A 41 10.50 -14.10 -3.74
N LEU A 42 9.95 -14.48 -2.59
CA LEU A 42 9.06 -15.63 -2.48
C LEU A 42 7.78 -15.45 -3.32
N GLN A 43 7.16 -14.26 -3.31
CA GLN A 43 6.02 -13.93 -4.15
C GLN A 43 6.36 -13.97 -5.64
N THR A 44 7.52 -13.43 -6.06
CA THR A 44 7.92 -13.44 -7.48
C THR A 44 8.31 -14.82 -8.01
N ALA A 45 8.97 -15.64 -7.19
CA ALA A 45 9.45 -16.96 -7.60
C ALA A 45 8.33 -18.02 -7.64
N PHE A 46 7.42 -17.98 -6.66
CA PHE A 46 6.38 -19.01 -6.51
C PHE A 46 4.97 -18.53 -6.84
N GLY A 47 4.74 -17.22 -7.01
CA GLY A 47 3.42 -16.68 -7.34
C GLY A 47 2.36 -17.02 -6.29
N LEU A 48 2.69 -16.92 -4.99
CA LEU A 48 1.80 -17.41 -3.91
C LEU A 48 0.38 -16.82 -3.96
N ILE A 49 0.27 -15.55 -4.36
CA ILE A 49 -0.99 -14.81 -4.42
C ILE A 49 -1.15 -14.26 -5.84
N GLU A 50 -2.33 -14.42 -6.43
CA GLU A 50 -2.69 -13.75 -7.68
C GLU A 50 -2.90 -12.26 -7.42
N LEU A 51 -1.87 -11.46 -7.71
CA LEU A 51 -1.90 -10.00 -7.49
C LEU A 51 -2.42 -9.21 -8.69
N SER A 52 -2.62 -9.85 -9.84
CA SER A 52 -3.05 -9.22 -11.09
C SER A 52 -4.23 -9.98 -11.70
N HIS A 53 -5.16 -9.25 -12.29
CA HIS A 53 -6.34 -9.87 -12.93
C HIS A 53 -5.94 -10.60 -14.24
N PRO A 54 -6.45 -11.81 -14.52
CA PRO A 54 -6.11 -12.58 -15.73
C PRO A 54 -6.42 -11.83 -17.03
N ASP A 55 -7.47 -11.01 -17.04
CA ASP A 55 -7.86 -10.21 -18.22
C ASP A 55 -6.77 -9.23 -18.69
N ASN A 56 -5.80 -8.86 -17.84
CA ASN A 56 -4.69 -7.98 -18.20
C ASN A 56 -3.63 -8.66 -19.09
N SER A 57 -3.75 -9.97 -19.32
CA SER A 57 -2.88 -10.73 -20.23
C SER A 57 -3.34 -10.68 -21.69
N ILE A 58 -4.56 -10.19 -21.95
CA ILE A 58 -5.14 -10.08 -23.29
C ILE A 58 -4.68 -8.75 -23.93
N PRO A 59 -4.27 -8.72 -25.21
CA PRO A 59 -3.88 -7.48 -25.86
C PRO A 59 -5.05 -6.47 -25.90
N VAL A 60 -4.73 -5.20 -25.67
CA VAL A 60 -5.73 -4.12 -25.57
C VAL A 60 -6.50 -3.94 -26.88
N ASN A 61 -7.83 -3.98 -26.79
CA ASN A 61 -8.74 -3.57 -27.84
C ASN A 61 -9.47 -2.28 -27.44
N ARG A 62 -9.29 -1.19 -28.19
CA ARG A 62 -9.92 0.11 -27.89
C ARG A 62 -11.43 0.15 -28.09
N PHE A 63 -11.98 -0.79 -28.86
CA PHE A 63 -13.40 -0.83 -29.20
C PHE A 63 -14.23 -1.77 -28.31
N VAL A 64 -13.57 -2.55 -27.47
CA VAL A 64 -14.24 -3.55 -26.62
C VAL A 64 -13.74 -3.41 -25.20
N THR A 65 -14.65 -3.10 -24.28
CA THR A 65 -14.40 -3.18 -22.84
C THR A 65 -14.81 -4.55 -22.33
N PRO A 66 -13.97 -5.25 -21.53
CA PRO A 66 -14.36 -6.51 -20.91
C PRO A 66 -15.53 -6.31 -19.94
N LEU A 67 -16.36 -7.34 -19.78
CA LEU A 67 -17.59 -7.27 -18.99
C LEU A 67 -17.32 -7.02 -17.48
N HIS A 68 -16.21 -7.54 -16.97
CA HIS A 68 -15.85 -7.48 -15.54
C HIS A 68 -14.55 -6.71 -15.33
N ILE A 69 -14.56 -5.40 -15.60
CA ILE A 69 -13.40 -4.54 -15.33
C ILE A 69 -13.32 -4.18 -13.85
N VAL A 70 -12.26 -4.64 -13.18
CA VAL A 70 -11.99 -4.39 -11.76
C VAL A 70 -10.61 -3.74 -11.66
N PRO A 71 -10.44 -2.67 -10.87
CA PRO A 71 -9.11 -2.11 -10.65
C PRO A 71 -8.27 -3.05 -9.77
N GLU A 72 -6.96 -2.85 -9.77
CA GLU A 72 -6.05 -3.64 -8.94
C GLU A 72 -6.37 -3.50 -7.44
N TRP A 73 -6.00 -4.52 -6.66
CA TRP A 73 -6.40 -4.71 -5.25
C TRP A 73 -6.18 -3.48 -4.35
N TYR A 74 -5.09 -2.73 -4.55
CA TYR A 74 -4.75 -1.53 -3.78
C TYR A 74 -5.65 -0.33 -4.09
N PHE A 75 -6.39 -0.36 -5.21
CA PHE A 75 -7.35 0.69 -5.59
C PHE A 75 -8.81 0.38 -5.23
N LEU A 76 -9.12 -0.83 -4.73
CA LEU A 76 -10.51 -1.24 -4.45
C LEU A 76 -11.21 -0.30 -3.45
N ALA A 77 -10.50 0.17 -2.42
CA ALA A 77 -11.06 1.09 -1.43
C ALA A 77 -11.55 2.40 -2.08
N TYR A 78 -10.75 2.97 -2.99
CA TYR A 78 -11.10 4.19 -3.70
C TYR A 78 -12.21 3.97 -4.74
N TYR A 79 -12.19 2.82 -5.43
CA TYR A 79 -13.24 2.44 -6.36
C TYR A 79 -14.61 2.29 -5.67
N ALA A 80 -14.63 1.75 -4.45
CA ALA A 80 -15.85 1.67 -3.65
C ALA A 80 -16.41 3.07 -3.34
N VAL A 81 -15.56 4.03 -2.95
CA VAL A 81 -15.97 5.42 -2.71
C VAL A 81 -16.61 6.05 -3.95
N LEU A 82 -16.00 5.83 -5.13
CA LEU A 82 -16.54 6.36 -6.39
C LEU A 82 -17.88 5.73 -6.79
N LYS A 83 -18.11 4.44 -6.47
CA LYS A 83 -19.37 3.75 -6.77
C LYS A 83 -20.52 4.12 -5.83
N VAL A 84 -20.22 4.42 -4.56
CA VAL A 84 -21.24 4.73 -3.55
C VAL A 84 -21.89 6.10 -3.80
N ILE A 85 -21.16 7.03 -4.41
CA ILE A 85 -21.64 8.40 -4.65
C ILE A 85 -22.22 8.50 -6.07
N PRO A 86 -23.54 8.67 -6.26
CA PRO A 86 -24.16 8.72 -7.58
C PRO A 86 -23.93 10.04 -8.34
N SER A 87 -22.94 10.85 -7.93
CA SER A 87 -22.60 12.13 -8.56
C SER A 87 -21.16 12.13 -9.08
N LYS A 88 -20.98 12.58 -10.32
CA LYS A 88 -19.65 12.61 -10.97
C LYS A 88 -18.68 13.54 -10.25
N THR A 89 -19.13 14.75 -9.89
CA THR A 89 -18.30 15.77 -9.25
C THR A 89 -18.07 15.48 -7.77
N GLY A 90 -19.11 15.02 -7.05
CA GLY A 90 -18.99 14.69 -5.63
C GLY A 90 -18.12 13.46 -5.38
N GLY A 91 -18.23 12.43 -6.22
CA GLY A 91 -17.35 11.26 -6.14
C GLY A 91 -15.87 11.63 -6.30
N LEU A 92 -15.55 12.50 -7.26
CA LEU A 92 -14.18 12.99 -7.46
C LEU A 92 -13.68 13.79 -6.24
N LEU A 93 -14.48 14.70 -5.69
CA LEU A 93 -14.07 15.51 -4.53
C LEU A 93 -13.77 14.64 -3.30
N VAL A 94 -14.62 13.66 -3.00
CA VAL A 94 -14.41 12.76 -1.86
C VAL A 94 -13.19 11.86 -2.08
N PHE A 95 -12.94 11.42 -3.31
CA PHE A 95 -11.72 10.69 -3.66
C PHE A 95 -10.45 11.53 -3.44
N MET A 96 -10.46 12.81 -3.82
CA MET A 96 -9.31 13.70 -3.59
C MET A 96 -9.08 13.96 -2.09
N LEU A 97 -10.16 14.07 -1.32
CA LEU A 97 -10.07 14.23 0.14
C LEU A 97 -9.52 12.96 0.83
N SER A 98 -9.89 11.76 0.37
CA SER A 98 -9.43 10.50 1.00
C SER A 98 -7.95 10.18 0.75
N THR A 99 -7.36 10.77 -0.28
CA THR A 99 -5.93 10.60 -0.62
C THR A 99 -5.03 11.68 -0.01
N CYS A 100 -5.59 12.79 0.48
CA CYS A 100 -4.86 13.97 0.95
C CYS A 100 -4.72 14.05 2.50
N GLN A 101 -4.71 12.93 3.21
CA GLN A 101 -4.58 12.91 4.67
C GLN A 101 -3.15 12.77 5.17
#